data_AF-A0A835RKY4-F1
#
_entry.id   AF-A0A835RKY4-F1
#
_cell.length_a   1.000
_cell.length_b   1.000
_cell.length_c   1.000
_cell.angle_alpha   90.00
_cell.angle_beta   90.00
_cell.angle_gamma   90.00
#
_symmetry.space_group_name_H-M   'P 1'
#
loop_
_entity.id
_entity.type
_entity.pdbx_description
1 polymer ?
#
loop_
_entity_poly.entity_id
_entity_poly.type
_entity_poly.pdbx_seq_one_letter_code
_entity_poly.pdbx_strand_id
1 'polypeptide(L)'
;MEAKLKRTIMGDLDKFEKRKEHMRIERAWKHRYMLFGRPRIGKLGLITAMEDYFRFEIYDLDLKEDRLDQMLLQPRKMDMHIHMGYCVLSSSKVLASNYHSTDEHPLFEEIKGLLKEVNATPAKVANRLMSGKVEVALGGLIKLLLRKDNKGTKAAMKRRATRAKC
;
A
#
# COMPACT_ATOMS: atom_id res chain seq x y z
N MET A 1 4.33 4.57 3.49
CA MET A 1 4.74 4.03 2.18
C MET A 1 6.25 3.88 2.20
N GLU A 2 6.82 2.87 1.55
CA GLU A 2 8.27 2.72 1.47
C GLU A 2 8.89 3.96 0.80
N ALA A 3 9.89 4.57 1.44
CA ALA A 3 10.47 5.84 0.99
C ALA A 3 11.09 5.76 -0.42
N LYS A 4 11.51 4.56 -0.82
CA LYS A 4 12.00 4.28 -2.17
C LYS A 4 10.87 4.36 -3.19
N LEU A 5 9.75 3.68 -2.92
CA LEU A 5 8.59 3.66 -3.80
C LEU A 5 8.00 5.06 -4.01
N LYS A 6 7.87 5.84 -2.93
CA LYS A 6 7.42 7.24 -3.01
C LYS A 6 8.31 8.06 -3.94
N ARG A 7 9.64 7.95 -3.81
CA ARG A 7 10.60 8.66 -4.67
C ARG A 7 10.52 8.25 -6.14
N THR A 8 10.35 6.96 -6.42
CA THR A 8 10.15 6.46 -7.79
C THR A 8 8.90 7.04 -8.42
N ILE A 9 7.79 7.03 -7.68
CA ILE A 9 6.50 7.56 -8.14
C ILE A 9 6.63 9.06 -8.43
N MET A 10 7.10 9.85 -7.45
CA MET A 10 7.26 11.31 -7.62
C MET A 10 8.20 11.65 -8.78
N GLY A 11 9.35 10.98 -8.90
CA GLY A 11 10.29 11.24 -9.98
C GLY A 11 9.78 10.84 -11.38
N ASP A 12 8.93 9.82 -11.47
CA ASP A 12 8.27 9.45 -12.73
C ASP A 12 7.20 10.49 -13.13
N LEU A 13 6.43 10.97 -12.15
CA LEU A 13 5.44 12.02 -12.36
C LEU A 13 6.09 13.35 -12.78
N ASP A 14 7.17 13.78 -12.12
CA ASP A 14 7.91 14.99 -12.50
C ASP A 14 8.44 14.90 -13.94
N LYS A 15 8.88 13.71 -14.36
CA LYS A 15 9.30 13.44 -15.74
C LYS A 15 8.12 13.46 -16.71
N PHE A 16 6.95 12.97 -16.28
CA PHE A 16 5.74 13.01 -17.09
C PHE A 16 5.28 14.44 -17.34
N GLU A 17 5.30 15.30 -16.32
CA GLU A 17 4.95 16.72 -16.41
C GLU A 17 5.88 17.48 -17.38
N LYS A 18 7.20 17.32 -17.24
CA LYS A 18 8.19 17.97 -18.13
C LYS A 18 8.08 17.56 -19.60
N ARG A 19 7.52 16.38 -19.88
CA ARG A 19 7.30 15.91 -21.25
C ARG A 19 6.12 16.61 -21.95
N LYS A 20 5.27 17.33 -21.21
CA LYS A 20 4.15 18.11 -21.76
C LYS A 20 4.61 19.14 -22.78
N GLU A 21 5.66 19.89 -22.44
CA GLU A 21 6.21 20.97 -23.28
C GLU A 21 6.80 20.48 -24.60
N HIS A 22 7.16 19.20 -24.67
CA HIS A 22 7.84 18.59 -25.81
C HIS A 22 6.88 17.77 -26.70
N MET A 23 5.59 17.72 -26.37
CA MET A 23 4.63 16.86 -27.07
C MET A 23 4.02 17.58 -28.27
N ARG A 24 4.18 16.98 -29.47
CA ARG A 24 3.46 17.41 -30.68
C ARG A 24 1.97 17.10 -30.54
N ILE A 25 1.14 18.04 -31.01
CA ILE A 25 -0.30 18.24 -30.75
C ILE A 25 -1.20 17.01 -31.08
N GLU A 26 -0.69 15.97 -31.74
CA GLU A 26 -1.51 14.87 -32.26
C GLU A 26 -1.55 13.58 -31.40
N ARG A 27 -0.79 13.49 -30.30
CA ARG A 27 -0.84 12.31 -29.41
C ARG A 27 -1.50 12.63 -28.08
N ALA A 28 -2.40 11.75 -27.64
CA ALA A 28 -3.00 11.84 -26.32
C ALA A 28 -1.91 11.78 -25.23
N TRP A 29 -1.78 12.86 -24.46
CA TRP A 29 -0.87 12.97 -23.33
C TRP A 29 -1.44 12.17 -22.15
N LYS A 30 -1.14 10.87 -22.11
CA LYS A 30 -1.67 9.92 -21.12
C LYS A 30 -0.52 9.14 -20.49
N HIS A 31 -0.64 8.85 -19.20
CA HIS A 31 0.28 8.02 -18.43
C HIS A 31 -0.49 7.03 -17.59
N ARG A 32 -0.09 5.76 -17.59
CA ARG A 32 -0.87 4.67 -17.02
C ARG A 32 -0.15 3.99 -15.87
N TYR A 33 -0.80 3.97 -14.70
CA TYR A 33 -0.32 3.30 -13.49
C TYR A 33 -1.11 2.01 -13.22
N MET A 34 -0.40 0.91 -12.99
CA MET A 34 -1.01 -0.33 -12.52
C MET A 34 -0.76 -0.48 -11.02
N LEU A 35 -1.84 -0.44 -10.23
CA LEU A 35 -1.79 -0.58 -8.78
C LEU A 35 -2.25 -1.99 -8.36
N PHE A 36 -1.31 -2.87 -8.02
CA PHE A 36 -1.63 -4.24 -7.59
C PHE A 36 -1.13 -4.53 -6.18
N GLY A 37 -1.76 -5.52 -5.53
CA GLY A 37 -1.60 -5.81 -4.11
C GLY A 37 -2.90 -6.20 -3.44
N ARG A 38 -2.82 -6.70 -2.20
CA ARG A 38 -3.97 -7.21 -1.43
C ARG A 38 -5.07 -6.14 -1.26
N PRO A 39 -6.34 -6.56 -1.09
CA PRO A 39 -7.43 -5.64 -0.79
C PRO A 39 -7.16 -4.85 0.50
N ARG A 40 -7.61 -3.59 0.54
CA ARG A 40 -7.43 -2.65 1.68
C ARG A 40 -5.97 -2.31 1.98
N ILE A 41 -5.13 -2.21 0.95
CA ILE A 41 -3.76 -1.69 1.09
C ILE A 41 -3.67 -0.15 0.93
N GLY A 42 -4.77 0.47 0.50
CA GLY A 42 -4.83 1.92 0.28
C GLY A 42 -4.61 2.31 -1.17
N LYS A 43 -4.93 1.42 -2.12
CA LYS A 43 -4.87 1.71 -3.56
C LYS A 43 -5.64 2.98 -3.90
N LEU A 44 -6.91 3.03 -3.48
CA LEU A 44 -7.79 4.17 -3.67
C LEU A 44 -7.26 5.44 -2.98
N GLY A 45 -6.76 5.31 -1.75
CA GLY A 45 -6.17 6.46 -1.04
C GLY A 45 -4.92 7.01 -1.72
N LEU A 46 -4.15 6.16 -2.43
CA LEU A 46 -3.03 6.62 -3.25
C LEU A 46 -3.53 7.33 -4.52
N ILE A 47 -4.59 6.81 -5.16
CA ILE A 47 -5.23 7.48 -6.30
C ILE A 47 -5.69 8.88 -5.88
N THR A 48 -6.46 8.99 -4.79
CA THR A 48 -6.91 10.30 -4.27
C THR A 48 -5.75 11.24 -3.95
N ALA A 49 -4.68 10.74 -3.32
CA ALA A 49 -3.50 11.57 -3.05
C ALA A 49 -2.78 12.02 -4.34
N MET A 50 -2.83 11.22 -5.41
CA MET A 50 -2.31 11.60 -6.72
C MET A 50 -3.22 12.63 -7.41
N GLU A 51 -4.54 12.50 -7.29
CA GLU A 51 -5.53 13.46 -7.80
C GLU A 51 -5.28 14.85 -7.19
N ASP A 52 -5.19 14.92 -5.87
CA ASP A 52 -4.97 16.15 -5.12
C ASP A 52 -3.63 16.81 -5.48
N TYR A 53 -2.57 16.01 -5.65
CA TYR A 53 -1.23 16.53 -5.92
C TYR A 53 -1.12 17.17 -7.31
N PHE A 54 -1.74 16.58 -8.33
CA PHE A 54 -1.52 17.01 -9.71
C PHE A 54 -2.66 17.84 -10.32
N ARG A 55 -3.82 17.94 -9.68
CA ARG A 55 -5.03 18.56 -10.28
C ARG A 55 -5.32 18.01 -11.70
N PHE A 56 -4.90 16.78 -11.99
CA PHE A 56 -5.18 16.11 -13.25
C PHE A 56 -6.51 15.38 -13.16
N GLU A 57 -7.18 15.22 -14.30
CA GLU A 57 -8.30 14.29 -14.44
C GLU A 57 -7.75 12.86 -14.42
N ILE A 58 -7.89 12.18 -13.28
CA ILE A 58 -7.56 10.76 -13.19
C ILE A 58 -8.76 9.95 -13.69
N TYR A 59 -8.49 9.03 -14.61
CA TYR A 59 -9.46 8.07 -15.10
C TYR A 59 -9.17 6.72 -14.44
N ASP A 60 -9.98 6.34 -13.46
CA ASP A 60 -9.88 5.02 -12.83
C ASP A 60 -10.64 3.98 -13.67
N LEU A 61 -9.95 2.90 -14.04
CA LEU A 61 -10.53 1.77 -14.75
C LEU A 61 -10.26 0.51 -13.92
N ASP A 62 -11.19 0.16 -13.04
CA ASP A 62 -11.08 -1.02 -12.20
C ASP A 62 -11.42 -2.28 -13.01
N LEU A 63 -10.38 -2.93 -13.51
CA LEU A 63 -10.48 -4.26 -14.10
C LEU A 63 -10.28 -5.29 -13.00
N LYS A 64 -11.37 -5.92 -12.56
CA LYS A 64 -11.34 -7.00 -11.56
C LYS A 64 -10.22 -7.99 -11.89
N GLU A 65 -9.42 -8.30 -10.87
CA GLU A 65 -8.18 -9.12 -10.92
C GLU A 65 -8.38 -10.45 -11.67
N ASP A 66 -9.59 -11.00 -11.62
CA ASP A 66 -10.00 -12.26 -12.26
C ASP A 66 -10.04 -12.21 -13.80
N ARG A 67 -10.05 -11.01 -14.39
CA ARG A 67 -10.11 -10.78 -15.85
C ARG A 67 -9.01 -9.85 -16.35
N LEU A 68 -7.90 -9.76 -15.61
CA LEU A 68 -6.76 -9.00 -16.10
C LEU A 68 -6.15 -9.77 -17.28
N ASP A 69 -6.63 -9.47 -18.48
CA ASP A 69 -6.10 -10.07 -19.71
C ASP A 69 -4.58 -9.92 -19.69
N GLN A 70 -3.86 -11.00 -19.95
CA GLN A 70 -2.40 -11.00 -20.08
C GLN A 70 -1.92 -9.94 -21.12
N MET A 71 -2.84 -9.48 -21.97
CA MET A 71 -2.68 -8.40 -22.94
C MET A 71 -2.54 -6.99 -22.33
N LEU A 72 -2.99 -6.77 -21.08
CA LEU A 72 -2.87 -5.52 -20.33
C LEU A 72 -1.53 -5.41 -19.56
N LEU A 73 -0.93 -6.56 -19.21
CA LEU A 73 0.39 -6.65 -18.60
C LEU A 73 1.54 -6.47 -19.60
N GLN A 74 1.23 -6.37 -20.90
CA GLN A 74 2.28 -6.18 -21.90
C GLN A 74 2.98 -4.82 -21.71
N PRO A 75 4.33 -4.75 -21.82
CA PRO A 75 5.15 -3.55 -21.62
C PRO A 75 4.87 -2.35 -22.55
N ARG A 76 3.74 -2.34 -23.28
CA ARG A 76 3.29 -1.28 -24.19
C ARG A 76 1.98 -0.61 -23.77
N LYS A 77 1.26 -1.17 -22.78
CA LYS A 77 -0.04 -0.66 -22.33
C LYS A 77 -0.05 -0.09 -20.91
N MET A 78 0.95 -0.36 -20.09
CA MET A 78 1.12 0.29 -18.78
C MET A 78 2.51 0.90 -18.70
N ASP A 79 2.60 2.16 -18.26
CA ASP A 79 3.87 2.88 -18.16
C ASP A 79 4.58 2.55 -16.85
N MET A 80 3.83 2.34 -15.76
CA MET A 80 4.37 2.03 -14.44
C MET A 80 3.57 0.93 -13.71
N HIS A 81 4.31 0.00 -13.09
CA HIS A 81 3.77 -1.07 -12.27
C HIS A 81 4.13 -0.83 -10.79
N ILE A 82 3.12 -0.66 -9.94
CA ILE A 82 3.28 -0.36 -8.51
C ILE A 82 2.70 -1.52 -7.70
N HIS A 83 3.58 -2.34 -7.13
CA HIS A 83 3.21 -3.33 -6.12
C HIS A 83 3.14 -2.65 -4.75
N MET A 84 1.94 -2.57 -4.16
CA MET A 84 1.81 -2.06 -2.80
C MET A 84 1.92 -3.19 -1.78
N GLY A 85 3.00 -3.16 -1.01
CA GLY A 85 3.36 -4.18 -0.03
C GLY A 85 2.77 -4.00 1.36
N TYR A 86 3.32 -4.76 2.31
CA TYR A 86 2.98 -4.68 3.72
C TYR A 86 3.53 -3.43 4.39
N CYS A 87 2.99 -3.11 5.56
CA CYS A 87 3.41 -2.00 6.38
C CYS A 87 4.80 -2.30 6.96
N VAL A 88 5.74 -1.40 6.71
CA VAL A 88 7.08 -1.41 7.30
C VAL A 88 7.10 -0.44 8.48
N LEU A 89 8.05 -0.57 9.42
CA LEU A 89 8.16 0.34 10.57
C LEU A 89 8.13 1.82 10.16
N SER A 90 8.89 2.20 9.14
CA SER A 90 8.91 3.58 8.62
C SER A 90 7.51 4.07 8.25
N SER A 91 6.68 3.22 7.65
CA SER A 91 5.30 3.55 7.32
C SER A 91 4.41 3.65 8.56
N SER A 92 4.64 2.81 9.57
CA SER A 92 3.89 2.89 10.83
C SER A 92 4.23 4.15 11.62
N LYS A 93 5.50 4.61 11.61
CA LYS A 93 5.92 5.89 12.20
C LYS A 93 5.24 7.07 11.52
N VAL A 94 5.21 7.09 10.19
CA VAL A 94 4.47 8.13 9.44
C VAL A 94 2.98 8.15 9.83
N LEU A 95 2.34 6.98 9.96
CA LEU A 95 0.94 6.94 10.39
C LEU A 95 0.78 7.44 11.84
N ALA A 96 1.68 7.06 12.76
CA ALA A 96 1.63 7.52 14.14
C ALA A 96 1.87 9.02 14.26
N SER A 97 2.79 9.57 13.47
CA SER A 97 3.02 11.01 13.33
C SER A 97 1.77 11.73 12.81
N ASN A 98 1.13 11.18 11.77
CA ASN A 98 -0.08 11.78 11.19
C ASN A 98 -1.29 11.78 12.14
N TYR A 99 -1.47 10.73 12.95
CA TYR A 99 -2.64 10.62 13.83
C TYR A 99 -2.40 11.18 15.23
N HIS A 100 -1.16 11.16 15.73
CA HIS A 100 -0.83 11.49 17.11
C HIS A 100 0.38 12.41 17.29
N SER A 101 0.91 12.98 16.20
CA SER A 101 2.08 13.87 16.23
C SER A 101 3.27 13.29 17.01
N THR A 102 3.46 11.96 16.90
CA THR A 102 4.47 11.20 17.65
C THR A 102 5.38 10.45 16.69
N ASP A 103 6.66 10.80 16.70
CA ASP A 103 7.69 10.21 15.82
C ASP A 103 8.55 9.15 16.53
N GLU A 104 8.56 9.17 17.86
CA GLU A 104 9.34 8.30 18.72
C GLU A 104 8.49 7.75 19.87
N HIS A 105 8.65 6.46 20.14
CA HIS A 105 7.95 5.76 21.21
C HIS A 105 8.70 4.48 21.55
N PRO A 106 8.84 4.09 22.83
CA PRO A 106 9.54 2.86 23.22
C PRO A 106 8.97 1.60 22.53
N LEU A 107 7.65 1.57 22.35
CA LEU A 107 6.94 0.47 21.68
C LEU A 107 7.29 0.32 20.18
N PHE A 108 7.92 1.30 19.54
CA PHE A 108 8.29 1.17 18.12
C PHE A 108 9.38 0.13 17.88
N GLU A 109 10.29 -0.10 18.82
CA GLU A 109 11.29 -1.18 18.67
C GLU A 109 10.64 -2.56 18.76
N GLU A 110 9.62 -2.72 19.62
CA GLU A 110 8.84 -3.96 19.69
C GLU A 110 8.02 -4.17 18.40
N ILE A 111 7.32 -3.12 17.93
CA ILE A 111 6.56 -3.15 16.68
C ILE A 111 7.48 -3.46 15.48
N LYS A 112 8.71 -2.95 15.46
CA LYS A 112 9.71 -3.24 14.42
C LYS A 112 10.06 -4.73 14.39
N GLY A 113 10.28 -5.34 15.55
CA GLY A 113 10.51 -6.78 15.66
C GLY A 113 9.32 -7.57 15.10
N LEU A 114 8.11 -7.22 15.54
CA LEU A 114 6.89 -7.90 15.12
C LEU A 114 6.57 -7.74 13.62
N LEU A 115 6.87 -6.57 13.03
CA LEU A 115 6.63 -6.33 11.60
C LEU A 115 7.61 -7.07 10.69
N LYS A 116 8.75 -7.56 11.19
CA LYS A 116 9.65 -8.44 10.42
C LYS A 116 9.05 -9.83 10.24
N GLU A 117 8.41 -10.34 11.29
CA GLU A 117 7.81 -11.68 11.31
C GLU A 117 6.38 -11.68 10.75
N VAL A 118 5.61 -10.64 11.05
CA VAL A 118 4.18 -10.56 10.75
C VAL A 118 3.87 -9.49 9.72
N ASN A 119 3.48 -9.96 8.54
CA ASN A 119 2.97 -9.13 7.47
C ASN A 119 1.63 -8.44 7.85
N ALA A 120 1.60 -7.12 8.04
CA ALA A 120 0.41 -6.30 8.30
C ALA A 120 0.13 -5.31 7.17
N THR A 121 -1.13 -5.05 6.82
CA THR A 121 -1.45 -4.05 5.77
C THR A 121 -1.51 -2.64 6.37
N PRO A 122 -1.11 -1.59 5.62
CA PRO A 122 -1.16 -0.21 6.10
C PRO A 122 -2.53 0.20 6.64
N ALA A 123 -3.64 -0.14 5.98
CA ALA A 123 -4.98 0.20 6.47
C ALA A 123 -5.31 -0.47 7.82
N LYS A 124 -4.78 -1.69 8.06
CA LYS A 124 -5.01 -2.40 9.31
C LYS A 124 -4.20 -1.81 10.45
N VAL A 125 -2.99 -1.33 10.16
CA VAL A 125 -2.16 -0.56 11.11
C VAL A 125 -2.81 0.80 11.38
N ALA A 126 -3.20 1.54 10.34
CA ALA A 126 -3.88 2.83 10.45
C ALA A 126 -5.15 2.73 11.30
N ASN A 127 -5.99 1.71 11.09
CA ASN A 127 -7.20 1.50 11.88
C ASN A 127 -6.92 1.35 13.38
N ARG A 128 -5.80 0.72 13.76
CA ARG A 128 -5.39 0.66 15.18
C ARG A 128 -4.81 1.96 15.67
N LEU A 129 -4.08 2.68 14.83
CA LEU A 129 -3.55 3.98 15.19
C LEU A 129 -4.67 5.00 15.38
N MET A 130 -5.76 4.94 14.62
CA MET A 130 -6.89 5.85 14.79
C MET A 130 -7.72 5.62 16.08
N SER A 131 -7.52 4.52 16.81
CA SER A 131 -8.44 4.09 17.88
C SER A 131 -8.13 4.65 19.28
N GLY A 132 -8.00 5.97 19.43
CA GLY A 132 -7.80 6.64 20.73
C GLY A 132 -6.36 7.14 20.94
N LYS A 133 -5.94 7.34 22.21
CA LYS A 133 -4.63 7.92 22.56
C LYS A 133 -3.45 7.01 22.12
N VAL A 134 -2.26 7.62 21.95
CA VAL A 134 -0.99 6.96 21.54
C VAL A 134 -0.76 5.61 22.22
N GLU A 135 -0.80 5.59 23.55
CA GLU A 135 -0.51 4.38 24.33
C GLU A 135 -1.47 3.22 24.03
N VAL A 136 -2.76 3.54 23.96
CA VAL A 136 -3.82 2.56 23.69
C VAL A 136 -3.72 2.07 22.24
N ALA A 137 -3.42 2.98 21.32
CA ALA A 137 -3.27 2.70 19.90
C ALA A 137 -2.06 1.80 19.60
N LEU A 138 -0.89 2.10 20.16
CA LEU A 138 0.33 1.32 19.99
C LEU A 138 0.25 -0.03 20.70
N GLY A 139 -0.28 -0.07 21.94
CA GLY A 139 -0.54 -1.34 22.63
C GLY A 139 -1.58 -2.20 21.89
N GLY A 140 -2.59 -1.58 21.30
CA GLY A 140 -3.56 -2.24 20.43
C GLY A 140 -2.95 -2.80 19.13
N LEU A 141 -1.96 -2.11 18.58
CA LEU A 141 -1.21 -2.55 17.41
C LEU A 141 -0.35 -3.78 17.72
N ILE A 142 0.38 -3.79 18.84
CA ILE A 142 1.15 -4.95 19.31
C ILE A 142 0.22 -6.16 19.49
N LYS A 143 -0.91 -5.99 20.19
CA LYS A 143 -1.93 -7.05 20.34
C LYS A 143 -2.44 -7.57 19.01
N LEU A 144 -2.57 -6.72 17.99
CA LEU A 144 -3.00 -7.14 16.66
C LEU A 144 -1.93 -7.97 15.95
N LEU A 145 -0.66 -7.59 16.06
CA LEU A 145 0.46 -8.29 15.45
C LEU A 145 0.65 -9.66 16.11
N LEU A 146 0.66 -9.74 17.45
CA LEU A 146 0.73 -10.99 18.21
C LEU A 146 -0.46 -11.94 17.96
N ARG A 147 -1.67 -11.40 17.81
CA ARG A 147 -2.86 -12.23 17.49
C ARG A 147 -2.78 -12.91 16.12
N LYS A 148 -1.89 -12.46 15.23
CA LYS A 148 -1.74 -13.04 13.89
C LYS A 148 -0.88 -14.29 13.89
N ASP A 149 0.06 -14.44 14.83
CA ASP A 149 0.83 -15.68 15.00
C ASP A 149 -0.08 -16.86 15.33
N ASN A 150 -1.09 -16.64 16.19
CA ASN A 150 -2.05 -17.68 16.56
C ASN A 150 -3.15 -17.98 15.52
N LYS A 151 -3.38 -17.10 14.54
CA LYS A 151 -4.33 -17.35 13.44
C LYS A 151 -3.65 -17.91 12.19
N GLY A 152 -2.37 -17.60 11.97
CA GLY A 152 -1.56 -18.16 10.89
C GLY A 152 -1.42 -19.68 11.00
N THR A 153 -1.20 -20.19 12.21
CA THR A 153 -1.13 -21.63 12.51
C THR A 153 -2.47 -22.35 12.29
N LYS A 154 -3.59 -21.78 12.77
CA LYS A 154 -4.93 -22.38 12.60
C LYS A 154 -5.45 -22.34 11.15
N ALA A 155 -5.15 -21.28 10.40
CA ALA A 155 -5.55 -21.16 8.99
C ALA A 155 -4.73 -22.05 8.05
N ALA A 156 -3.44 -22.27 8.35
CA ALA A 156 -2.60 -23.21 7.62
C ALA A 156 -3.01 -24.68 7.86
N MET A 157 -3.37 -25.04 9.10
CA MET A 157 -3.90 -26.36 9.45
C MET A 157 -5.23 -26.66 8.75
N LYS A 158 -6.14 -25.66 8.68
CA LYS A 158 -7.45 -25.83 8.03
C LYS A 158 -7.34 -26.02 6.52
N ARG A 159 -6.38 -25.35 5.85
CA ARG A 159 -6.15 -25.49 4.40
C ARG A 159 -5.51 -26.84 4.00
N ARG A 160 -4.70 -27.46 4.86
CA ARG A 160 -4.16 -28.81 4.65
C ARG A 160 -5.23 -29.89 4.80
N ALA A 161 -6.14 -29.74 5.76
CA ALA A 161 -7.23 -30.69 5.99
C ALA A 161 -8.28 -30.72 4.86
N THR A 162 -8.47 -29.63 4.12
CA THR A 162 -9.39 -29.60 2.96
C THR A 162 -8.76 -30.15 1.69
N ARG A 163 -7.43 -30.20 1.58
CA ARG A 163 -6.72 -30.72 0.39
C ARG A 163 -6.36 -32.21 0.48
N ALA A 164 -6.49 -32.83 1.66
CA ALA A 164 -6.30 -34.27 1.87
C ALA A 164 -7.61 -35.08 1.82
N LYS A 165 -8.72 -34.45 1.38
CA LYS A 165 -10.04 -35.07 1.20
C LYS A 165 -10.57 -34.98 -0.25
N CYS A 166 -9.71 -34.59 -1.20
CA CYS A 166 -9.95 -34.77 -2.63
C CYS A 166 -8.95 -35.77 -3.18
#